data_AF-A0A933V1J5-F1
#
_entry.id   AF-A0A933V1J5-F1
#
_cell.length_a   1.000
_cell.length_b   1.000
_cell.length_c   1.000
_cell.angle_alpha   90.00
_cell.angle_beta   90.00
_cell.angle_gamma   90.00
#
_symmetry.space_group_name_H-M   'P 1'
#
loop_
_entity.id
_entity.type
_entity.pdbx_description
1 polymer ?
#
loop_
_entity_poly.entity_id
_entity_poly.type
_entity_poly.pdbx_seq_one_letter_code
_entity_poly.pdbx_strand_id
1 'polypeptide(L)'
;MGVYENELWINSVRQYTDATDAVAMGCRPIDVHPDPNNTYTNQNLAGVGYTPKPYQIPYGCLVPKSVDGLLTTGRCISATREGMGSSRVMATCMALGEAAGTAAAMAARQNLEPRHVRQ
;
A
#
# COMPACT_ATOMS: atom_id res chain seq x y z
N MET A 1 -12.60 13.46 1.65
CA MET A 1 -11.57 13.57 0.59
C MET A 1 -10.33 12.84 1.07
N GLY A 2 -9.75 11.95 0.27
CA GLY A 2 -8.58 11.15 0.67
C GLY A 2 -7.31 11.99 0.85
N VAL A 3 -6.44 11.60 1.79
CA VAL A 3 -5.18 12.28 2.16
C VAL A 3 -3.99 11.96 1.24
N TYR A 4 -4.07 10.90 0.43
CA TYR A 4 -3.05 10.44 -0.52
C TYR A 4 -3.61 10.33 -1.94
N GLU A 5 -2.73 10.27 -2.94
CA GLU A 5 -3.12 10.16 -4.36
C GLU A 5 -3.89 8.87 -4.65
N ASN A 6 -3.43 7.74 -4.11
CA ASN A 6 -4.14 6.45 -4.11
C ASN A 6 -4.33 5.93 -2.68
N GLU A 7 -5.18 4.92 -2.53
CA GLU A 7 -5.40 4.18 -1.29
C GLU A 7 -5.46 2.70 -1.61
N LEU A 8 -4.74 1.86 -0.86
CA LEU A 8 -4.79 0.42 -1.03
C LEU A 8 -6.09 -0.13 -0.41
N TRP A 9 -7.04 -0.51 -1.26
CA TRP A 9 -8.32 -1.06 -0.85
C TRP A 9 -8.29 -2.57 -0.68
N ILE A 10 -9.15 -3.09 0.20
CA ILE A 10 -9.33 -4.55 0.41
C ILE A 10 -9.65 -5.29 -0.89
N ASN A 11 -10.36 -4.65 -1.83
CA ASN A 11 -10.67 -5.26 -3.11
C ASN A 11 -9.42 -5.48 -3.95
N SER A 12 -8.43 -4.58 -3.92
CA SER A 12 -7.15 -4.79 -4.63
C SER A 12 -6.34 -5.94 -4.02
N VAL A 13 -6.48 -6.18 -2.71
CA VAL A 13 -5.90 -7.33 -2.02
C VAL A 13 -6.66 -8.63 -2.33
N ARG A 14 -7.99 -8.56 -2.51
CA ARG A 14 -8.86 -9.73 -2.71
C ARG A 14 -9.03 -10.15 -4.17
N GLN A 15 -9.06 -9.17 -5.05
CA GLN A 15 -9.27 -9.23 -6.49
C GLN A 15 -8.13 -8.42 -7.10
N TYR A 16 -7.10 -9.12 -7.57
CA TYR A 16 -5.96 -8.52 -8.25
C TYR A 16 -6.42 -7.38 -9.16
N THR A 17 -5.92 -6.17 -8.90
CA THR A 17 -6.15 -5.00 -9.74
C THR A 17 -4.81 -4.63 -10.36
N ASP A 18 -4.76 -4.54 -11.69
CA ASP A 18 -3.55 -4.15 -12.38
C ASP A 18 -3.33 -2.64 -12.19
N ALA A 19 -2.28 -2.29 -11.46
CA ALA A 19 -1.82 -0.93 -11.24
C ALA A 19 -0.62 -0.69 -12.15
N THR A 20 -0.81 0.13 -13.18
CA THR A 20 0.24 0.48 -14.15
C THR A 20 1.43 1.20 -13.50
N ASP A 21 1.24 1.78 -12.31
CA ASP A 21 2.25 2.48 -11.51
C ASP A 21 2.64 1.70 -10.24
N ALA A 22 2.53 0.36 -10.24
CA ALA A 22 2.88 -0.47 -9.10
C ALA A 22 4.38 -0.39 -8.75
N VAL A 23 4.69 -0.22 -7.47
CA VAL A 23 6.08 -0.15 -6.98
C VAL A 23 6.44 -1.24 -5.97
N ALA A 24 5.45 -2.00 -5.51
CA ALA A 24 5.67 -3.15 -4.65
C ALA A 24 4.56 -4.19 -4.82
N MET A 25 4.84 -5.41 -4.37
CA MET A 25 3.88 -6.50 -4.30
C MET A 25 3.65 -6.93 -2.85
N GLY A 26 2.41 -7.29 -2.54
CA GLY A 26 2.05 -7.96 -1.30
C GLY A 26 1.33 -9.27 -1.58
N CYS A 27 1.44 -10.23 -0.68
CA CYS A 27 0.74 -11.53 -0.79
C CYS A 27 0.38 -12.14 0.58
N ARG A 28 0.57 -11.39 1.67
CA ARG A 28 0.34 -11.90 3.02
C ARG A 28 -1.17 -12.08 3.26
N PRO A 29 -1.64 -13.19 3.85
CA PRO A 29 -2.99 -13.28 4.37
C PRO A 29 -3.34 -12.07 5.23
N ILE A 30 -4.54 -11.51 5.06
CA ILE A 30 -4.98 -10.39 5.87
C ILE A 30 -4.90 -10.81 7.34
N ASP A 31 -4.26 -9.99 8.17
CA ASP A 31 -4.11 -10.23 9.61
C ASP A 31 -4.77 -9.08 10.36
N VAL A 32 -6.10 -9.21 10.50
CA VAL A 32 -6.96 -8.26 11.21
C VAL A 32 -7.73 -9.04 12.28
N HIS A 33 -7.65 -8.58 13.52
CA HIS A 33 -8.41 -9.16 14.61
C HIS A 33 -9.91 -8.89 14.42
N PRO A 34 -10.78 -9.89 14.70
CA PRO A 34 -12.22 -9.72 14.65
C PRO A 34 -12.65 -8.58 15.58
N ASP A 35 -13.50 -7.70 15.08
CA ASP A 35 -14.20 -6.71 15.87
C ASP A 35 -15.60 -7.28 16.18
N PRO A 36 -15.93 -7.51 17.47
CA PRO A 36 -17.21 -8.11 17.86
C PRO A 36 -18.42 -7.27 17.44
N ASN A 37 -18.24 -5.98 17.14
CA ASN A 37 -19.31 -5.08 16.70
C ASN A 37 -19.35 -4.90 15.16
N ASN A 38 -18.43 -5.53 14.42
CA ASN A 38 -18.32 -5.36 12.98
C ASN A 38 -18.34 -6.72 12.26
N THR A 39 -19.51 -7.07 11.73
CA THR A 39 -19.78 -8.34 11.03
C THR A 39 -18.94 -8.53 9.76
N TYR A 40 -18.35 -7.48 9.17
CA TYR A 40 -17.43 -7.61 8.03
C TYR A 40 -16.08 -8.23 8.42
N THR A 41 -15.63 -8.03 9.67
CA THR A 41 -14.39 -8.63 10.19
C THR A 41 -14.57 -10.06 10.68
N ASN A 42 -15.82 -10.50 10.90
CA ASN A 42 -16.17 -11.86 11.32
C ASN A 42 -16.19 -12.88 10.15
N GLN A 43 -15.97 -12.45 8.91
CA GLN A 43 -15.80 -13.35 7.77
C GLN A 43 -14.34 -13.80 7.62
N ASN A 44 -13.87 -14.77 8.42
CA ASN A 44 -12.62 -15.52 8.17
C ASN A 44 -11.40 -14.69 7.69
N LEU A 45 -11.27 -13.44 8.13
CA LEU A 45 -10.14 -12.57 7.79
C LEU A 45 -8.97 -12.76 8.76
N ALA A 46 -9.21 -13.37 9.92
CA ALA A 46 -8.21 -13.62 10.93
C ALA A 46 -7.41 -14.87 10.57
N GLY A 47 -6.41 -14.76 9.69
CA GLY A 47 -5.26 -15.68 9.60
C GLY A 47 -5.48 -17.17 9.29
N VAL A 48 -6.71 -17.69 9.27
CA VAL A 48 -7.00 -19.11 9.06
C VAL A 48 -7.91 -19.26 7.83
N GLY A 49 -7.29 -19.47 6.65
CA GLY A 49 -7.98 -19.97 5.45
C GLY A 49 -8.00 -19.09 4.20
N TYR A 50 -7.56 -17.82 4.25
CA TYR A 50 -7.52 -16.95 3.07
C TYR A 50 -6.10 -16.46 2.72
N THR A 51 -5.50 -17.07 1.69
CA THR A 51 -4.27 -16.57 1.08
C THR A 51 -4.62 -15.71 -0.12
N PRO A 52 -4.39 -14.39 -0.09
CA PRO A 52 -4.65 -13.54 -1.25
C PRO A 52 -3.71 -13.93 -2.38
N LYS A 53 -4.16 -13.71 -3.62
CA LYS A 53 -3.24 -13.65 -4.76
C LYS A 53 -2.26 -12.49 -4.54
N PRO A 54 -1.04 -12.55 -5.11
CA PRO A 54 -0.16 -11.39 -5.13
C PRO A 54 -0.94 -10.17 -5.64
N TYR A 55 -0.83 -9.04 -4.96
CA TYR A 55 -1.47 -7.78 -5.33
C TYR A 55 -0.42 -6.68 -5.42
N GLN A 56 -0.70 -5.70 -6.29
CA GLN A 56 0.17 -4.56 -6.54
C GLN A 56 -0.14 -3.41 -5.57
N ILE A 57 0.90 -2.67 -5.19
CA ILE A 57 0.79 -1.43 -4.42
C ILE A 57 1.20 -0.25 -5.33
N PRO A 58 0.23 0.58 -5.76
CA PRO A 58 0.48 1.77 -6.58
C PRO A 58 1.42 2.77 -5.91
N TYR A 59 2.25 3.45 -6.69
CA TYR A 59 3.12 4.53 -6.22
C TYR A 59 2.34 5.63 -5.49
N GLY A 60 1.14 5.98 -5.98
CA GLY A 60 0.29 6.98 -5.34
C GLY A 60 -0.12 6.67 -3.88
N CYS A 61 0.04 5.43 -3.40
CA CYS A 61 -0.18 5.10 -1.99
C CYS A 61 0.92 5.68 -1.07
N LEU A 62 2.08 6.01 -1.64
CA LEU A 62 3.21 6.61 -0.94
C LEU A 62 3.14 8.14 -0.94
N VAL A 63 2.34 8.75 -1.83
CA VAL A 63 2.35 10.19 -2.13
C VAL A 63 1.19 10.93 -1.43
N PRO A 64 1.48 11.79 -0.44
CA PRO A 64 0.46 12.65 0.18
C PRO A 64 -0.06 13.71 -0.79
N LYS A 65 -1.37 14.00 -0.76
CA LYS A 65 -1.98 15.03 -1.62
C LYS A 65 -1.61 16.45 -1.22
N SER A 66 -1.51 16.70 0.09
CA SER A 66 -1.41 18.05 0.66
C SER A 66 0.00 18.54 0.93
N VAL A 67 1.02 17.68 0.75
CA VAL A 67 2.42 18.01 1.05
C VAL A 67 3.29 17.60 -0.13
N ASP A 68 4.06 18.56 -0.65
CA ASP A 68 5.08 18.35 -1.68
C ASP A 68 6.41 17.93 -1.07
N GLY A 69 7.32 17.35 -1.86
CA GLY A 69 8.63 16.88 -1.40
C GLY A 69 8.63 15.70 -0.41
N LEU A 70 7.46 15.11 -0.09
CA LEU A 70 7.32 14.05 0.91
C LEU A 70 6.85 12.72 0.29
N LEU A 71 7.53 11.63 0.65
CA LEU A 71 7.06 10.26 0.42
C LEU A 71 6.91 9.53 1.76
N THR A 72 5.86 8.72 1.85
CA THR A 72 5.60 7.83 2.98
C THR A 72 5.85 6.39 2.57
N THR A 73 6.22 5.53 3.52
CA THR A 73 6.53 4.12 3.24
C THR A 73 6.16 3.21 4.41
N GLY A 74 6.19 1.90 4.17
CA GLY A 74 5.86 0.88 5.16
C GLY A 74 4.45 1.06 5.74
N ARG A 75 4.37 1.24 7.07
CA ARG A 75 3.09 1.40 7.78
C ARG A 75 2.41 2.75 7.56
N CYS A 76 3.11 3.72 6.97
CA CYS A 76 2.61 5.08 6.79
C CYS A 76 1.96 5.31 5.41
N ILE A 77 1.87 4.26 4.57
CA ILE A 77 1.23 4.35 3.26
C ILE A 77 -0.29 4.40 3.41
N SER A 78 -0.95 4.94 2.39
CA SER A 78 -2.40 4.96 2.26
C SER A 78 -2.98 3.56 2.06
N ALA A 79 -3.76 3.08 3.02
CA ALA A 79 -4.44 1.79 2.93
C ALA A 79 -5.67 1.75 3.85
N THR A 80 -6.70 0.98 3.48
CA THR A 80 -7.78 0.65 4.41
C THR A 80 -7.26 -0.23 5.54
N ARG A 81 -8.03 -0.38 6.63
CA ARG A 81 -7.69 -1.25 7.77
C ARG A 81 -7.26 -2.66 7.32
N GLU A 82 -7.98 -3.23 6.37
CA GLU A 82 -7.73 -4.58 5.84
C GLU A 82 -6.60 -4.61 4.84
N GLY A 83 -6.46 -3.58 4.00
CA GLY A 83 -5.29 -3.41 3.13
C GLY A 83 -4.00 -3.39 3.94
N MET A 84 -3.98 -2.60 5.03
CA MET A 84 -2.87 -2.54 5.98
C MET A 84 -2.67 -3.84 6.74
N GLY A 85 -3.75 -4.59 7.01
CA GLY A 85 -3.69 -5.93 7.59
C GLY A 85 -2.87 -6.93 6.78
N SER A 86 -2.67 -6.69 5.48
CA SER A 86 -1.84 -7.52 4.60
C SER A 86 -0.49 -6.87 4.26
N SER A 87 -0.47 -5.57 3.91
CA SER A 87 0.72 -4.91 3.35
C SER A 87 1.82 -4.58 4.37
N ARG A 88 1.51 -4.59 5.68
CA ARG A 88 2.44 -4.18 6.75
C ARG A 88 3.53 -5.21 7.11
N VAL A 89 3.72 -6.27 6.33
CA VAL A 89 4.77 -7.26 6.59
C VAL A 89 6.14 -6.78 6.16
N MET A 90 7.19 -7.25 6.84
CA MET A 90 8.56 -6.75 6.66
C MET A 90 9.04 -6.80 5.20
N ALA A 91 8.75 -7.87 4.47
CA ALA A 91 9.14 -7.99 3.06
C ALA A 91 8.52 -6.88 2.19
N THR A 92 7.21 -6.67 2.31
CA THR A 92 6.50 -5.61 1.57
C THR A 92 6.94 -4.22 2.03
N CYS A 93 7.17 -4.02 3.33
CA CYS A 93 7.70 -2.75 3.86
C CYS A 93 9.12 -2.45 3.35
N MET A 94 9.98 -3.46 3.21
CA MET A 94 11.32 -3.28 2.62
C MET A 94 11.22 -2.89 1.15
N ALA A 95 10.39 -3.58 0.36
CA ALA A 95 10.16 -3.25 -1.05
C ALA A 95 9.62 -1.81 -1.23
N LEU A 96 8.65 -1.40 -0.39
CA LEU A 96 8.15 -0.03 -0.37
C LEU A 96 9.22 0.98 0.04
N GLY A 97 10.13 0.61 0.93
CA GLY A 97 11.26 1.45 1.34
C GLY A 97 12.26 1.67 0.21
N GLU A 98 12.59 0.61 -0.51
CA GLU A 98 13.44 0.65 -1.70
C GLU A 98 12.81 1.52 -2.81
N ALA A 99 11.51 1.33 -3.08
CA ALA A 99 10.76 2.14 -4.03
C ALA A 99 10.78 3.63 -3.67
N ALA A 100 10.46 3.97 -2.41
CA ALA A 100 10.44 5.36 -1.94
C ALA A 100 11.83 6.01 -2.02
N GLY A 101 12.88 5.29 -1.60
CA GLY A 101 14.26 5.79 -1.65
C GLY A 101 14.76 6.00 -3.08
N THR A 102 14.44 5.07 -3.98
CA THR A 102 14.78 5.17 -5.41
C THR A 102 14.06 6.35 -6.05
N ALA A 103 12.76 6.52 -5.79
CA ALA A 103 11.99 7.64 -6.29
C ALA A 103 12.51 8.99 -5.76
N ALA A 104 12.86 9.07 -4.48
CA ALA A 104 13.47 10.28 -3.91
C ALA A 104 14.84 10.61 -4.56
N ALA A 105 15.68 9.61 -4.81
CA ALA A 105 16.95 9.80 -5.50
C ALA A 105 16.76 10.27 -6.95
N MET A 106 15.78 9.71 -7.67
CA MET A 106 15.42 10.14 -9.02
C MET A 106 14.87 11.57 -9.04
N ALA A 107 13.97 11.90 -8.11
CA ALA A 107 13.41 13.24 -7.92
C ALA A 107 14.54 14.28 -7.79
N ALA A 108 15.48 14.03 -6.86
CA ALA A 108 16.61 14.91 -6.60
C ALA A 108 17.54 15.06 -7.82
N ARG A 109 17.83 13.97 -8.54
CA ARG A 109 18.71 14.00 -9.72
C ARG A 109 18.09 14.72 -10.92
N GLN A 110 16.76 14.67 -11.05
CA GLN A 110 16.04 15.25 -12.17
C GLN A 110 15.45 16.63 -11.86
N ASN A 111 15.64 17.13 -10.63
CA ASN A 111 15.00 18.36 -10.13
C ASN A 111 13.47 18.33 -10.30
N LEU A 112 12.86 17.19 -9.95
CA LEU A 112 11.42 16.95 -9.97
C LEU A 112 10.89 16.79 -8.54
N GLU A 113 9.60 17.10 -8.36
CA GLU A 113 8.89 16.68 -7.16
C GLU A 113 8.70 15.15 -7.14
N PRO A 114 8.76 14.49 -5.97
CA PRO A 114 8.58 13.04 -5.88
C PRO A 114 7.29 12.51 -6.53
N ARG A 115 6.19 13.29 -6.49
CA ARG A 115 4.92 12.94 -7.14
C ARG A 115 5.01 12.82 -8.67
N HIS A 116 6.03 13.39 -9.30
CA HIS A 116 6.24 13.38 -10.74
C HIS A 116 7.24 12.31 -11.22
N VAL A 117 7.69 11.40 -10.34
CA VAL A 117 8.71 10.37 -10.64
C VAL A 117 8.11 9.07 -11.21
N ARG A 118 6.91 9.14 -11.81
CA ARG A 118 6.21 7.94 -12.30
C ARG A 118 6.91 7.36 -13.54
N GLN A 119 7.07 6.03 -13.57
CA GLN A 119 7.53 5.26 -14.75
C GLN A 119 6.38 5.03 -15.73
#